data_AF-A0A0R0K6N4-F1
#
_entry.id   AF-A0A0R0K6N4-F1
#
_cell.length_a   1.000
_cell.length_b   1.000
_cell.length_c   1.000
_cell.angle_alpha   90.00
_cell.angle_beta   90.00
_cell.angle_gamma   90.00
#
_symmetry.space_group_name_H-M   'P 1'
#
loop_
_entity.id
_entity.type
_entity.pdbx_description
1 polymer ?
#
loop_
_entity_poly.entity_id
_entity_poly.type
_entity_poly.pdbx_seq_one_letter_code
_entity_poly.pdbx_strand_id
1 'polypeptide(L)'
;MLITSCVTLCVRIPLCWVLVFKTRQNNVGGALAMSISIWSNVFFHGLYMRYSPTCAKTGAPIFMELFQRLWEFFRFAIPSAVMICLEWWPFELIILLSGLLLNPQLETSVLSVCTRISNELGVGNPRGARVSVRAAMPFAVVETTIVSGTLFACRHVFGYIFSNEKEVVDSVTLMAPLVCIWVILDNIQGVLAGVARGC
;
A
#
# COMPACT_ATOMS: atom_id res chain seq x y z
N MET A 1 4.17 11.86 13.43
CA MET A 1 4.13 10.92 12.30
C MET A 1 5.29 11.12 11.34
N LEU A 2 5.48 12.29 10.72
CA LEU A 2 6.61 12.48 9.78
C LEU A 2 7.99 12.18 10.42
N ILE A 3 8.24 12.71 11.63
CA ILE A 3 9.51 12.48 12.34
C ILE A 3 9.71 11.00 12.67
N THR A 4 8.69 10.31 13.17
CA THR A 4 8.78 8.88 13.50
C THR A 4 8.99 8.03 12.24
N SER A 5 8.30 8.35 11.14
CA SER A 5 8.52 7.72 9.84
C SER A 5 9.96 7.92 9.34
N CYS A 6 10.50 9.15 9.38
CA CYS A 6 11.88 9.42 9.00
C CYS A 6 12.90 8.64 9.85
N VAL A 7 12.74 8.65 11.18
CA VAL A 7 13.62 7.89 12.10
C VAL A 7 13.56 6.40 11.75
N THR A 8 12.37 5.86 11.53
CA THR A 8 12.23 4.44 11.21
C THR A 8 12.78 4.06 9.84
N LEU A 9 12.73 4.95 8.84
CA LEU A 9 13.43 4.73 7.57
C LEU A 9 14.95 4.73 7.76
N CYS A 10 15.48 5.69 8.53
CA CYS A 10 16.90 5.77 8.85
C CYS A 10 17.40 4.57 9.65
N VAL A 11 16.56 3.93 10.47
CA VAL A 11 16.89 2.69 11.19
C VAL A 11 16.71 1.47 10.28
N ARG A 12 15.64 1.43 9.48
CA ARG A 12 15.30 0.28 8.61
C ARG A 12 16.34 0.06 7.52
N ILE A 13 16.81 1.10 6.84
CA ILE A 13 17.74 0.98 5.71
C ILE A 13 19.06 0.32 6.14
N PRO A 14 19.77 0.79 7.19
CA PRO A 14 20.98 0.13 7.68
C PRO A 14 20.72 -1.24 8.28
N LEU A 15 19.61 -1.42 9.00
CA LEU A 15 19.29 -2.68 9.64
C LEU A 15 19.03 -3.80 8.60
N CYS A 16 18.27 -3.50 7.55
CA CYS A 16 18.11 -4.40 6.40
C CYS A 16 19.44 -4.68 5.71
N TRP A 17 20.30 -3.68 5.51
CA TRP A 17 21.61 -3.88 4.90
C TRP A 17 22.47 -4.85 5.72
N VAL A 18 22.56 -4.65 7.04
CA VAL A 18 23.38 -5.49 7.92
C VAL A 18 22.82 -6.91 7.98
N LEU A 19 21.51 -7.09 8.16
CA LEU A 19 20.90 -8.41 8.32
C LEU A 19 20.87 -9.23 7.02
N VAL A 20 20.72 -8.59 5.87
CA VAL A 20 20.70 -9.28 4.57
C VAL A 20 22.11 -9.54 4.07
N PHE A 21 22.97 -8.51 4.00
CA PHE A 21 24.29 -8.64 3.38
C PHE A 21 25.36 -9.15 4.32
N LYS A 22 25.38 -8.70 5.59
CA LYS A 22 26.50 -9.04 6.50
C LYS A 22 26.30 -10.40 7.17
N THR A 23 25.08 -10.72 7.60
CA THR A 23 24.78 -12.01 8.26
C THR A 23 24.47 -13.16 7.30
N ARG A 24 24.56 -12.96 5.97
CA ARG A 24 24.24 -13.96 4.92
C ARG A 24 22.85 -14.62 5.04
N GLN A 25 21.99 -14.12 5.91
CA GLN A 25 20.61 -14.60 6.05
C GLN A 25 19.78 -13.88 4.98
N ASN A 26 19.81 -14.42 3.76
CA ASN A 26 19.19 -13.80 2.59
C ASN A 26 17.71 -13.43 2.85
N ASN A 27 16.81 -14.42 2.86
CA ASN A 27 15.38 -14.19 3.06
C ASN A 27 15.00 -13.99 4.55
N VAL A 28 15.55 -14.85 5.43
CA VAL A 28 15.24 -14.80 6.88
C VAL A 28 15.72 -13.49 7.52
N GLY A 29 16.88 -12.97 7.09
CA GLY A 29 17.41 -11.70 7.59
C GLY A 29 16.54 -10.52 7.17
N GLY A 30 15.96 -10.55 5.98
CA GLY A 30 14.96 -9.57 5.54
C GLY A 30 13.70 -9.57 6.40
N ALA A 31 13.15 -10.75 6.71
CA ALA A 31 11.97 -10.90 7.57
C ALA A 31 12.24 -10.44 9.02
N LEU A 32 13.40 -10.78 9.58
CA LEU A 32 13.83 -10.33 10.90
C LEU A 32 14.04 -8.81 10.94
N ALA A 33 14.68 -8.24 9.91
CA ALA A 33 14.88 -6.80 9.82
C ALA A 33 13.56 -6.03 9.76
N MET A 34 12.56 -6.53 9.02
CA MET A 34 11.21 -5.95 9.01
C MET A 34 10.55 -6.03 10.38
N SER A 35 10.61 -7.18 11.03
CA SER A 35 10.04 -7.38 12.38
C SER A 35 10.65 -6.41 13.40
N ILE A 36 11.98 -6.32 13.45
CA ILE A 36 12.69 -5.42 14.38
C ILE A 36 12.38 -3.95 14.06
N SER A 37 12.32 -3.57 12.78
CA SER A 37 12.00 -2.20 12.37
C SER A 37 10.58 -1.80 12.81
N ILE A 38 9.60 -2.69 12.65
CA ILE A 38 8.21 -2.46 13.07
C ILE A 38 8.12 -2.30 14.59
N TRP A 39 8.75 -3.20 15.36
CA TRP A 39 8.80 -3.08 16.82
C TRP A 39 9.48 -1.80 17.28
N SER A 40 10.55 -1.37 16.60
CA SER A 40 11.19 -0.08 16.89
C SER A 40 10.23 1.09 16.68
N ASN A 41 9.39 1.05 15.62
CA ASN A 41 8.40 2.09 15.34
C ASN A 41 7.33 2.16 16.45
N VAL A 42 6.81 1.01 16.88
CA VAL A 42 5.85 0.91 18.00
C VAL A 42 6.46 1.51 19.27
N PHE A 43 7.73 1.21 19.55
CA PHE A 43 8.44 1.77 20.68
C PHE A 43 8.56 3.31 20.58
N PHE A 44 8.97 3.85 19.42
CA PHE A 44 9.05 5.30 19.21
C PHE A 44 7.68 5.99 19.33
N HIS A 45 6.61 5.38 18.83
CA HIS A 45 5.24 5.89 18.99
C HIS A 45 4.81 5.88 20.46
N GLY A 46 5.12 4.82 21.21
CA GLY A 46 4.86 4.74 22.65
C GLY A 46 5.63 5.79 23.46
N LEU A 47 6.90 6.02 23.13
CA LEU A 47 7.70 7.10 23.75
C LEU A 47 7.15 8.48 23.41
N TYR A 48 6.77 8.72 22.15
CA TYR A 48 6.15 9.99 21.75
C TYR A 48 4.86 10.25 22.53
N MET A 49 4.01 9.23 22.67
CA MET A 49 2.77 9.35 23.44
C MET A 49 3.03 9.64 24.93
N ARG A 50 4.09 9.09 25.51
CA ARG A 50 4.45 9.31 26.92
C ARG A 50 5.11 10.67 27.18
N TYR A 51 5.98 11.13 26.29
CA TYR A 51 6.73 12.39 26.47
C TYR A 51 6.03 13.61 25.89
N SER A 52 5.11 13.45 24.94
CA SER A 52 4.43 14.59 24.34
C SER A 52 3.48 15.25 25.36
N PRO A 53 3.67 16.54 25.68
CA PRO A 53 2.77 17.26 26.58
C PRO A 53 1.35 17.36 26.01
N THR A 54 1.20 17.32 24.69
CA THR A 54 -0.11 17.26 24.01
C THR A 54 -0.88 16.00 24.40
N CYS A 55 -0.18 14.89 24.64
CA CYS A 55 -0.76 13.63 25.11
C CYS A 55 -0.80 13.51 26.64
N ALA A 56 -0.12 14.38 27.40
CA ALA A 56 -0.25 14.38 28.86
C ALA A 56 -1.71 14.64 29.30
N LYS A 57 -2.45 15.44 28.54
CA LYS A 57 -3.91 15.63 28.74
C LYS A 57 -4.73 14.36 28.53
N THR A 58 -4.27 13.42 27.72
CA THR A 58 -4.89 12.09 27.53
C THR A 58 -4.37 11.04 28.51
N GLY A 59 -3.48 11.39 29.45
CA GLY A 59 -3.01 10.51 30.52
C GLY A 59 -4.07 10.22 31.61
N ALA A 60 -5.35 10.16 31.24
CA ALA A 60 -6.48 9.85 32.12
C ALA A 60 -6.66 8.32 32.26
N PRO A 61 -7.24 7.83 33.38
CA PRO A 61 -7.07 6.44 33.78
C PRO A 61 -7.96 5.44 33.00
N ILE A 62 -7.26 4.42 32.47
CA ILE A 62 -7.51 2.97 32.52
C ILE A 62 -8.90 2.46 32.03
N PHE A 63 -8.91 2.17 30.72
CA PHE A 63 -9.72 1.17 30.03
C PHE A 63 -11.20 1.48 29.71
N MET A 64 -12.07 1.89 30.64
CA MET A 64 -13.52 1.90 30.35
C MET A 64 -13.98 3.05 29.43
N GLU A 65 -13.62 4.29 29.72
CA GLU A 65 -13.89 5.42 28.80
C GLU A 65 -13.09 5.29 27.50
N LEU A 66 -11.89 4.72 27.61
CA LEU A 66 -11.06 4.42 26.44
C LEU A 66 -11.73 3.38 25.56
N PHE A 67 -12.39 2.36 26.12
CA PHE A 67 -13.07 1.30 25.37
C PHE A 67 -14.28 1.81 24.62
N GLN A 68 -15.05 2.75 25.17
CA GLN A 68 -16.16 3.39 24.45
C GLN A 68 -15.66 4.22 23.25
N ARG A 69 -14.65 5.09 23.46
CA ARG A 69 -14.03 5.84 22.35
C ARG A 69 -13.36 4.91 21.34
N LEU A 70 -12.77 3.82 21.81
CA LEU A 70 -12.16 2.79 20.97
C LEU A 70 -13.23 2.03 20.17
N TRP A 71 -14.42 1.79 20.73
CA TRP A 71 -15.54 1.18 20.00
C TRP A 71 -16.08 2.10 18.91
N GLU A 72 -16.19 3.40 19.17
CA GLU A 72 -16.49 4.39 18.12
C GLU A 72 -15.43 4.38 17.02
N PHE A 73 -14.16 4.33 17.39
CA PHE A 73 -13.06 4.18 16.43
C PHE A 73 -13.17 2.87 15.64
N PHE A 74 -13.44 1.74 16.30
CA PHE A 74 -13.63 0.44 15.64
C PHE A 74 -14.83 0.45 14.70
N ARG A 75 -15.91 1.15 15.03
CA ARG A 75 -17.08 1.28 14.15
C ARG A 75 -16.74 1.96 12.82
N PHE A 76 -15.74 2.85 12.78
CA PHE A 76 -15.22 3.42 11.53
C PHE A 76 -14.07 2.59 10.95
N ALA A 77 -13.18 2.08 11.79
CA ALA A 77 -11.99 1.33 11.37
C ALA A 77 -12.33 -0.04 10.78
N ILE A 78 -13.38 -0.73 11.24
CA ILE A 78 -13.81 -2.03 10.71
C ILE A 78 -14.30 -1.87 9.26
N PRO A 79 -15.24 -0.96 8.93
CA PRO A 79 -15.60 -0.68 7.54
C PRO A 79 -14.41 -0.30 6.66
N SER A 80 -13.51 0.57 7.14
CA SER A 80 -12.31 0.94 6.40
C SER A 80 -11.36 -0.24 6.20
N ALA A 81 -11.19 -1.10 7.19
CA ALA A 81 -10.37 -2.31 7.06
C ALA A 81 -10.99 -3.29 6.07
N VAL A 82 -12.31 -3.47 6.09
CA VAL A 82 -13.03 -4.30 5.09
C VAL A 82 -12.85 -3.70 3.69
N MET A 83 -12.95 -2.38 3.53
CA MET A 83 -12.73 -1.70 2.25
C MET A 83 -11.31 -1.95 1.71
N ILE A 84 -10.28 -1.75 2.53
CA ILE A 84 -8.87 -1.97 2.16
C ILE A 84 -8.60 -3.45 1.88
N CYS A 85 -9.16 -4.35 2.68
CA CYS A 85 -9.07 -5.79 2.43
C CYS A 85 -9.75 -6.17 1.11
N LEU A 86 -10.91 -5.61 0.80
CA LEU A 86 -11.59 -5.83 -0.48
C LEU A 86 -10.88 -5.19 -1.66
N GLU A 87 -10.04 -4.18 -1.44
CA GLU A 87 -9.18 -3.61 -2.47
C GLU A 87 -7.95 -4.51 -2.70
N TRP A 88 -7.26 -4.93 -1.64
CA TRP A 88 -6.01 -5.69 -1.71
C TRP A 88 -6.19 -7.19 -1.98
N TRP A 89 -7.25 -7.79 -1.45
CA TRP A 89 -7.51 -9.23 -1.59
C TRP A 89 -7.75 -9.63 -3.04
N PRO A 90 -8.54 -8.90 -3.86
CA PRO A 90 -8.65 -9.21 -5.27
C PRO A 90 -7.30 -9.17 -5.99
N PHE A 91 -6.42 -8.20 -5.71
CA PHE A 91 -5.09 -8.18 -6.32
C PHE A 91 -4.28 -9.44 -5.98
N GLU A 92 -4.24 -9.86 -4.71
CA GLU A 92 -3.52 -11.07 -4.29
C GLU A 92 -4.20 -12.37 -4.78
N LEU A 93 -5.53 -12.45 -4.71
CA LEU A 93 -6.31 -13.60 -5.20
C LEU A 93 -6.15 -13.76 -6.71
N ILE A 94 -6.13 -12.66 -7.45
CA ILE A 94 -5.86 -12.65 -8.89
C ILE A 94 -4.44 -13.13 -9.17
N ILE A 95 -3.42 -12.65 -8.43
CA ILE A 95 -2.05 -13.15 -8.55
C ILE A 95 -1.99 -14.65 -8.30
N LEU A 96 -2.67 -15.14 -7.26
CA LEU A 96 -2.67 -16.55 -6.88
C LEU A 96 -3.42 -17.44 -7.90
N LEU A 97 -4.59 -17.01 -8.37
CA LEU A 97 -5.33 -17.67 -9.45
C LEU A 97 -4.54 -17.66 -10.76
N SER A 98 -3.78 -16.60 -11.03
CA SER A 98 -2.96 -16.51 -12.24
C SER A 98 -1.85 -17.57 -12.30
N GLY A 99 -1.32 -18.00 -11.14
CA GLY A 99 -0.40 -19.14 -11.05
C GLY A 99 -1.08 -20.50 -11.29
N LEU A 100 -2.40 -20.58 -11.09
CA LEU A 100 -3.18 -21.80 -11.33
C LEU A 100 -3.73 -21.87 -12.76
N LEU A 101 -4.02 -20.73 -13.39
CA LEU A 101 -4.53 -20.66 -14.76
C LEU A 101 -3.39 -20.80 -15.79
N LEU A 102 -3.09 -22.04 -16.16
CA LEU A 102 -2.19 -22.35 -17.28
C LEU A 102 -2.84 -22.11 -18.67
N ASN A 103 -4.11 -21.67 -18.75
CA ASN A 103 -4.89 -21.64 -20.00
C ASN A 103 -5.36 -20.22 -20.38
N PRO A 104 -4.65 -19.51 -21.29
CA PRO A 104 -4.88 -18.11 -21.63
C PRO A 104 -5.56 -17.99 -22.99
N GLN A 105 -6.89 -17.86 -23.08
CA GLN A 105 -7.50 -17.63 -24.40
C GLN A 105 -8.56 -16.56 -24.58
N LEU A 106 -9.08 -15.78 -23.61
CA LEU A 106 -9.84 -14.58 -24.05
C LEU A 106 -9.98 -13.37 -23.12
N GLU A 107 -9.96 -13.46 -21.79
CA GLU A 107 -10.49 -12.34 -20.96
C GLU A 107 -9.47 -11.56 -20.10
N THR A 108 -8.15 -11.77 -20.24
CA THR A 108 -7.21 -11.32 -19.20
C THR A 108 -5.88 -10.73 -19.71
N SER A 109 -5.94 -9.68 -20.53
CA SER A 109 -4.74 -9.03 -21.11
C SER A 109 -3.68 -8.64 -20.07
N VAL A 110 -4.07 -7.98 -18.98
CA VAL A 110 -3.15 -7.59 -17.90
C VAL A 110 -2.62 -8.82 -17.14
N LEU A 111 -3.48 -9.81 -16.87
CA LEU A 111 -3.05 -11.03 -16.16
C LEU A 111 -2.06 -11.85 -16.97
N SER A 112 -2.26 -11.94 -18.28
CA SER A 112 -1.34 -12.60 -19.22
C SER A 112 0.07 -11.99 -19.18
N VAL A 113 0.17 -10.67 -18.98
CA VAL A 113 1.46 -10.00 -18.85
C VAL A 113 2.12 -10.36 -17.50
N CYS A 114 1.38 -10.33 -16.40
CA CYS A 114 1.89 -10.69 -15.08
C CYS A 114 2.32 -12.18 -14.99
N THR A 115 1.51 -13.11 -15.51
CA THR A 115 1.86 -14.53 -15.54
C THR A 115 3.08 -14.79 -16.40
N ARG A 116 3.21 -14.10 -17.54
CA ARG A 116 4.41 -14.20 -18.37
C ARG A 116 5.65 -13.71 -17.61
N ILE A 117 5.57 -12.59 -16.91
CA ILE A 117 6.70 -12.09 -16.08
C ILE A 117 7.07 -13.13 -15.02
N SER A 118 6.09 -13.66 -14.29
CA SER A 118 6.30 -14.68 -13.25
C SER A 118 6.92 -15.97 -13.81
N ASN A 119 6.39 -16.49 -14.93
CA ASN A 119 6.86 -17.71 -15.56
C ASN A 119 8.28 -17.55 -16.14
N GLU A 120 8.57 -16.44 -16.83
CA GLU A 120 9.91 -16.15 -17.36
C GLU A 120 10.94 -16.05 -16.24
N LEU A 121 10.55 -15.49 -15.10
CA LEU A 121 11.43 -15.42 -13.92
C LEU A 121 11.59 -16.77 -13.23
N GLY A 122 10.52 -17.57 -13.12
CA GLY A 122 10.58 -18.93 -12.59
C GLY A 122 11.48 -19.87 -13.40
N VAL A 123 11.59 -19.66 -14.71
CA VAL A 123 12.52 -20.39 -15.60
C VAL A 123 13.95 -19.81 -15.54
N GLY A 124 14.16 -18.70 -14.84
CA GLY A 124 15.47 -18.04 -14.77
C GLY A 124 15.85 -17.27 -16.04
N ASN A 125 14.87 -16.80 -16.82
CA ASN A 125 15.07 -16.02 -18.04
C ASN A 125 14.86 -14.51 -17.81
N PRO A 126 15.89 -13.76 -17.35
CA PRO A 126 15.76 -12.33 -17.07
C PRO A 126 15.49 -11.49 -18.33
N ARG A 127 15.82 -12.00 -19.52
CA ARG A 127 15.56 -11.27 -20.78
C ARG A 127 14.08 -11.31 -21.13
N GLY A 128 13.44 -12.48 -21.05
CA GLY A 128 12.00 -12.64 -21.26
C GLY A 128 11.18 -11.81 -20.26
N ALA A 129 11.60 -11.80 -19.00
CA ALA A 129 11.01 -10.97 -17.95
C ALA A 129 11.09 -9.47 -18.29
N ARG A 130 12.26 -8.96 -18.69
CA ARG A 130 12.45 -7.54 -19.06
C ARG A 130 11.59 -7.12 -20.25
N VAL A 131 11.45 -7.98 -21.26
CA VAL A 131 10.58 -7.71 -22.42
C VAL A 131 9.13 -7.63 -21.99
N SER A 132 8.69 -8.56 -21.12
CA SER A 132 7.33 -8.58 -20.59
C SER A 132 7.03 -7.36 -19.71
N VAL A 133 7.97 -6.93 -18.85
CA VAL A 133 7.85 -5.69 -18.06
C VAL A 133 7.78 -4.46 -18.96
N ARG A 134 8.60 -4.38 -20.01
CA ARG A 134 8.54 -3.27 -20.97
C ARG A 134 7.21 -3.22 -21.72
N ALA A 135 6.61 -4.38 -22.01
CA ALA A 135 5.28 -4.46 -22.60
C ALA A 135 4.17 -4.11 -21.60
N ALA A 136 4.37 -4.35 -20.30
CA ALA A 136 3.42 -4.00 -19.22
C ALA A 136 3.35 -2.49 -18.95
N MET A 137 4.48 -1.79 -19.04
CA MET A 137 4.59 -0.37 -18.67
C MET A 137 3.58 0.54 -19.41
N PRO A 138 3.37 0.41 -20.74
CA PRO A 138 2.33 1.19 -21.44
C PRO A 138 0.93 0.96 -20.88
N PHE A 139 0.57 -0.27 -20.54
CA PHE A 139 -0.75 -0.58 -19.97
C PHE A 139 -0.95 0.10 -18.62
N ALA A 140 0.05 0.04 -17.74
CA ALA A 140 0.01 0.72 -16.44
C ALA A 140 -0.10 2.25 -16.58
N VAL A 141 0.59 2.84 -17.57
CA VAL A 141 0.50 4.30 -17.84
C VAL A 141 -0.88 4.68 -18.37
N VAL A 142 -1.47 3.88 -19.25
CA VAL A 142 -2.82 4.14 -19.79
C VAL A 142 -3.86 4.01 -18.68
N GLU A 143 -3.79 2.95 -17.86
CA GLU A 143 -4.70 2.71 -16.74
C GLU A 143 -4.64 3.86 -15.72
N THR A 144 -3.45 4.24 -15.26
CA THR A 144 -3.25 5.38 -14.35
C THR A 144 -3.81 6.69 -14.90
N THR A 145 -3.58 6.95 -16.19
CA THR A 145 -4.06 8.17 -16.84
C THR A 145 -5.58 8.19 -16.94
N ILE A 146 -6.21 7.07 -17.28
CA ILE A 146 -7.67 6.96 -17.38
C ILE A 146 -8.31 7.14 -16.00
N VAL A 147 -7.82 6.42 -14.97
CA VAL A 147 -8.37 6.51 -13.61
C VAL A 147 -8.19 7.92 -13.05
N SER A 148 -6.98 8.48 -13.14
CA SER A 148 -6.69 9.83 -12.63
C SER A 148 -7.46 10.90 -13.41
N GLY A 149 -7.57 10.77 -14.73
CA GLY A 149 -8.33 11.70 -15.57
C GLY A 149 -9.83 11.66 -15.26
N THR A 150 -10.39 10.47 -15.04
CA THR A 150 -11.80 10.28 -14.66
C THR A 150 -12.08 10.86 -13.28
N LEU A 151 -11.22 10.58 -12.28
CA LEU A 151 -11.35 11.16 -10.94
C LEU A 151 -11.25 12.68 -10.96
N PHE A 152 -10.31 13.23 -11.74
CA PHE A 152 -10.12 14.67 -11.85
C PHE A 152 -11.29 15.37 -12.56
N ALA A 153 -11.89 14.74 -13.57
CA ALA A 153 -13.08 15.25 -14.25
C ALA A 153 -14.32 15.19 -13.35
N CYS A 154 -14.49 14.08 -12.61
CA CYS A 154 -15.63 13.87 -11.73
C CYS A 154 -15.52 14.60 -10.39
N ARG A 155 -14.41 15.28 -10.07
CA ARG A 155 -14.14 15.87 -8.74
C ARG A 155 -15.26 16.76 -8.19
N HIS A 156 -15.92 17.54 -9.05
CA HIS A 156 -16.98 18.47 -8.65
C HIS A 156 -18.34 17.78 -8.44
N VAL A 157 -18.54 16.60 -9.03
CA VAL A 157 -19.79 15.83 -8.92
C VAL A 157 -19.69 14.75 -7.86
N PHE A 158 -18.50 14.15 -7.71
CA PHE A 158 -18.26 13.01 -6.82
C PHE A 158 -18.63 13.29 -5.36
N GLY A 159 -18.36 14.51 -4.86
CA GLY A 159 -18.73 14.90 -3.50
C GLY A 159 -20.23 14.82 -3.22
N TYR A 160 -21.08 15.12 -4.22
CA TYR A 160 -22.54 15.09 -4.07
C TYR A 160 -23.12 13.69 -3.90
N ILE A 161 -22.35 12.63 -4.22
CA ILE A 161 -22.78 11.25 -4.00
C ILE A 161 -22.80 10.92 -2.50
N PHE A 162 -21.90 11.53 -1.71
CA PHE A 162 -21.73 11.23 -0.30
C PHE A 162 -22.45 12.22 0.62
N SER A 163 -22.58 13.49 0.22
CA SER A 163 -23.21 14.53 1.02
C SER A 163 -23.78 15.65 0.17
N ASN A 164 -24.92 16.21 0.59
CA ASN A 164 -25.53 17.41 -0.01
C ASN A 164 -24.96 18.71 0.59
N GLU A 165 -24.16 18.63 1.65
CA GLU A 165 -23.56 19.79 2.29
C GLU A 165 -22.40 20.34 1.44
N LYS A 166 -22.52 21.60 1.00
CA LYS A 166 -21.52 22.24 0.12
C LYS A 166 -20.11 22.24 0.73
N GLU A 167 -20.00 22.39 2.05
CA GLU A 167 -18.73 22.35 2.77
C GLU A 167 -18.02 20.99 2.63
N VAL A 168 -18.78 19.89 2.68
CA VAL A 168 -18.25 18.53 2.49
C VAL A 168 -17.84 18.32 1.04
N VAL A 169 -18.64 18.79 0.08
CA VAL A 169 -18.35 18.69 -1.35
C VAL A 169 -17.09 19.49 -1.74
N ASP A 170 -16.94 20.71 -1.24
CA ASP A 170 -15.75 21.53 -1.48
C ASP A 170 -14.51 20.87 -0.86
N SER A 171 -14.64 20.30 0.34
CA SER A 171 -13.55 19.55 0.98
C SER A 171 -13.12 18.34 0.13
N VAL A 172 -14.06 17.55 -0.37
CA VAL A 172 -13.77 16.40 -1.27
C VAL A 172 -13.14 16.87 -2.58
N THR A 173 -13.64 17.96 -3.16
CA THR A 173 -13.12 18.56 -4.39
C THR A 173 -11.66 19.00 -4.22
N LEU A 174 -11.32 19.58 -3.07
CA LEU A 174 -9.94 19.96 -2.72
C LEU A 174 -9.02 18.75 -2.50
N MET A 175 -9.57 17.62 -2.02
CA MET A 175 -8.82 16.37 -1.84
C MET A 175 -8.60 15.59 -3.14
N ALA A 176 -9.45 15.79 -4.16
CA ALA A 176 -9.39 15.02 -5.40
C ALA A 176 -8.02 15.06 -6.12
N PRO A 177 -7.33 16.21 -6.25
CA PRO A 177 -5.97 16.25 -6.81
C PRO A 177 -4.95 15.43 -5.99
N LEU A 178 -5.08 15.43 -4.65
CA LEU A 178 -4.22 14.62 -3.77
C LEU A 178 -4.47 13.13 -4.00
N VAL A 179 -5.73 12.73 -4.19
CA VAL A 179 -6.10 11.35 -4.54
C VAL A 179 -5.53 10.96 -5.91
N CYS A 180 -5.57 11.85 -6.91
CA CYS A 180 -4.97 11.57 -8.22
C CYS A 180 -3.45 11.33 -8.11
N ILE A 181 -2.74 12.14 -7.33
CA ILE A 181 -1.30 11.94 -7.06
C ILE A 181 -1.09 10.60 -6.35
N TRP A 182 -1.92 10.27 -5.37
CA TRP A 182 -1.84 9.00 -4.64
C TRP A 182 -2.06 7.80 -5.56
N VAL A 183 -3.06 7.82 -6.44
CA VAL A 183 -3.31 6.76 -7.43
C VAL A 183 -2.10 6.55 -8.33
N ILE A 184 -1.44 7.61 -8.77
CA ILE A 184 -0.22 7.51 -9.57
C ILE A 184 0.90 6.85 -8.77
N LEU A 185 1.11 7.27 -7.52
CA LEU A 185 2.15 6.70 -6.64
C LEU A 185 1.88 5.22 -6.31
N ASP A 186 0.62 4.86 -6.04
CA ASP A 186 0.23 3.49 -5.74
C ASP A 186 0.43 2.56 -6.94
N ASN A 187 0.10 3.03 -8.14
CA ASN A 187 0.39 2.27 -9.37
C ASN A 187 1.89 2.08 -9.61
N ILE A 188 2.70 3.12 -9.39
CA ILE A 188 4.17 2.99 -9.47
C ILE A 188 4.65 1.97 -8.42
N GLN A 189 4.11 2.01 -7.21
CA GLN A 189 4.41 1.04 -6.16
C GLN A 189 4.03 -0.38 -6.57
N GLY A 190 2.84 -0.59 -7.15
CA GLY A 190 2.35 -1.88 -7.62
C GLY A 190 3.24 -2.46 -8.71
N VAL A 191 3.64 -1.66 -9.70
CA VAL A 191 4.55 -2.07 -10.77
C VAL A 191 5.94 -2.43 -10.21
N LEU A 192 6.49 -1.61 -9.32
CA LEU A 192 7.78 -1.89 -8.68
C LEU A 192 7.72 -3.13 -7.79
N ALA A 193 6.64 -3.33 -7.04
CA ALA A 193 6.42 -4.52 -6.21
C ALA A 193 6.29 -5.78 -7.08
N GLY A 194 5.58 -5.71 -8.21
CA GLY A 194 5.49 -6.82 -9.16
C GLY A 194 6.84 -7.20 -9.75
N VAL A 195 7.66 -6.22 -10.14
CA VAL A 195 9.03 -6.45 -10.62
C VAL A 195 9.93 -7.02 -9.52
N ALA A 196 9.82 -6.51 -8.29
CA ALA A 196 10.63 -6.95 -7.16
C ALA A 196 10.29 -8.37 -6.69
N ARG A 197 9.00 -8.74 -6.64
CA ARG A 197 8.56 -10.10 -6.28
C ARG A 197 8.92 -11.15 -7.34
N GLY A 198 9.13 -10.72 -8.58
CA GLY A 198 9.53 -11.61 -9.66
C GLY A 198 11.03 -11.95 -9.65
N CYS A 199 11.89 -11.16 -9.00
CA CYS A 199 13.32 -11.45 -8.89
C CYS A 199 13.61 -12.40 -7.72
#